data_AF-A0A7C1NLU3-F1
#
_entry.id   AF-A0A7C1NLU3-F1
#
_cell.length_a   1.000
_cell.length_b   1.000
_cell.length_c   1.000
_cell.angle_alpha   90.00
_cell.angle_beta   90.00
_cell.angle_gamma   90.00
#
_symmetry.space_group_name_H-M   'P 1'
#
loop_
_entity.id
_entity.type
_entity.pdbx_description
1 polymer ?
#
loop_
_entity_poly.entity_id
_entity_poly.type
_entity_poly.pdbx_seq_one_letter_code
_entity_poly.pdbx_strand_id
1 'polypeptide(L)'
;MEKGQYIAASYDPQAKLEYYRKNAKALAEKFAADPAHYAKAKITIMQVPGKMDFAAENSADMVVSFRNAHNWAEEGNAEKAFAAIYKAVKPNGIFGLVQHRAGDKNPLDTTGKQGYLKTEDVIRMVEQAGFKLEAESEINANNKDIKDYEEGVWTLPPTFTLEDKDRSKYEAIGESDRMTLKFVKPAKP
;
A
#
# COMPACT_ATOMS: atom_id res chain seq x y z
N MET A 1 -21.46 11.02 11.21
CA MET A 1 -20.79 11.03 9.89
C MET A 1 -21.78 11.47 8.83
N GLU A 2 -22.00 12.78 8.64
CA GLU A 2 -22.97 13.28 7.64
C GLU A 2 -22.31 13.87 6.38
N LYS A 3 -20.99 14.12 6.38
CA LYS A 3 -20.30 14.77 5.24
C LYS A 3 -19.03 14.06 4.74
N GLY A 4 -18.76 12.84 5.21
CA GLY A 4 -17.59 12.06 4.78
C GLY A 4 -17.97 10.95 3.81
N GLN A 5 -17.12 10.72 2.80
CA GLN A 5 -17.24 9.62 1.85
C GLN A 5 -15.98 8.75 1.92
N TYR A 6 -16.13 7.47 2.25
CA TYR A 6 -15.05 6.49 2.16
C TYR A 6 -15.06 5.84 0.77
N ILE A 7 -13.90 5.76 0.14
CA ILE A 7 -13.69 5.07 -1.14
C ILE A 7 -12.74 3.91 -0.90
N ALA A 8 -13.22 2.68 -1.12
CA ALA A 8 -12.40 1.48 -1.13
C ALA A 8 -11.94 1.23 -2.58
N ALA A 9 -10.71 1.61 -2.87
CA ALA A 9 -10.08 1.34 -4.17
C ALA A 9 -9.68 -0.15 -4.25
N SER A 10 -10.43 -0.92 -5.02
CA SER A 10 -10.36 -2.38 -5.10
C SER A 10 -9.76 -2.86 -6.44
N TYR A 11 -9.52 -4.16 -6.55
CA TYR A 11 -9.27 -4.83 -7.83
C TYR A 11 -10.47 -4.80 -8.77
N ASP A 12 -10.22 -4.99 -10.07
CA ASP A 12 -11.27 -5.08 -11.09
C ASP A 12 -12.01 -6.43 -11.01
N PRO A 13 -13.34 -6.44 -10.82
CA PRO A 13 -14.14 -7.66 -10.84
C PRO A 13 -14.13 -8.35 -12.22
N GLN A 14 -13.69 -7.66 -13.28
CA GLN A 14 -13.53 -8.18 -14.63
C GLN A 14 -12.06 -8.45 -15.00
N ALA A 15 -11.14 -8.44 -14.02
CA ALA A 15 -9.73 -8.74 -14.25
C ALA A 15 -9.54 -10.12 -14.87
N LYS A 16 -8.49 -10.30 -15.68
CA LYS A 16 -8.13 -11.60 -16.28
C LYS A 16 -7.72 -12.65 -15.24
N LEU A 17 -7.02 -12.22 -14.19
CA LEU A 17 -6.56 -13.11 -13.12
C LEU A 17 -7.68 -13.39 -12.12
N GLU A 18 -7.85 -14.66 -11.79
CA GLU A 18 -8.88 -15.12 -10.84
C GLU A 18 -8.67 -14.55 -9.43
N TYR A 19 -7.41 -14.41 -9.01
CA TYR A 19 -7.04 -13.80 -7.73
C TYR A 19 -7.69 -12.41 -7.54
N TYR A 20 -7.61 -11.54 -8.54
CA TYR A 20 -8.19 -10.20 -8.49
C TYR A 20 -9.72 -10.24 -8.43
N ARG A 21 -10.35 -11.11 -9.22
CA ARG A 21 -11.82 -11.26 -9.20
C ARG A 21 -12.32 -11.79 -7.86
N LYS A 22 -11.64 -12.78 -7.26
CA LYS A 22 -11.97 -13.34 -5.95
C LYS A 22 -11.89 -12.29 -4.84
N ASN A 23 -10.83 -11.49 -4.81
CA ASN A 23 -10.68 -10.43 -3.81
C ASN A 23 -11.69 -9.29 -4.00
N ALA A 24 -11.96 -8.87 -5.24
CA ALA A 24 -13.00 -7.87 -5.52
C ALA A 24 -14.39 -8.35 -5.06
N LYS A 25 -14.72 -9.62 -5.34
CA LYS A 25 -15.97 -10.25 -4.90
C LYS A 25 -16.06 -10.30 -3.37
N ALA A 26 -15.01 -10.78 -2.68
CA ALA A 26 -15.00 -10.89 -1.23
C ALA A 26 -15.18 -9.54 -0.53
N LEU A 27 -14.58 -8.46 -1.06
CA LEU A 27 -14.79 -7.11 -0.53
C LEU A 27 -16.23 -6.63 -0.71
N ALA A 28 -16.82 -6.85 -1.90
CA ALA A 28 -18.21 -6.49 -2.18
C ALA A 28 -19.18 -7.26 -1.27
N GLU A 29 -18.98 -8.56 -1.08
CA GLU A 29 -19.77 -9.39 -0.16
C GLU A 29 -19.62 -8.91 1.29
N LYS A 30 -18.41 -8.56 1.74
CA LYS A 30 -18.18 -7.99 3.07
C LYS A 30 -18.97 -6.69 3.28
N PHE A 31 -18.98 -5.79 2.31
CA PHE A 31 -19.71 -4.52 2.44
C PHE A 31 -21.23 -4.74 2.42
N ALA A 32 -21.71 -5.68 1.61
CA ALA A 32 -23.12 -6.04 1.55
C ALA A 32 -23.63 -6.72 2.83
N ALA A 33 -22.77 -7.52 3.49
CA ALA A 33 -23.11 -8.23 4.72
C ALA A 33 -23.20 -7.33 5.96
N ASP A 34 -22.61 -6.13 5.92
CA ASP A 34 -22.58 -5.19 7.05
C ASP A 34 -22.92 -3.75 6.60
N PRO A 35 -24.19 -3.49 6.22
CA PRO A 35 -24.62 -2.17 5.79
C PRO A 35 -24.57 -1.14 6.91
N ALA A 36 -24.62 -1.55 8.19
CA ALA A 36 -24.52 -0.64 9.32
C ALA A 36 -23.20 0.15 9.30
N HIS A 37 -22.12 -0.48 8.86
CA HIS A 37 -20.81 0.16 8.73
C HIS A 37 -20.48 0.62 7.30
N TYR A 38 -20.94 -0.11 6.27
CA TYR A 38 -20.44 0.10 4.90
C TYR A 38 -21.45 0.69 3.91
N ALA A 39 -22.71 0.93 4.27
CA ALA A 39 -23.72 1.42 3.30
C ALA A 39 -23.36 2.77 2.63
N LYS A 40 -22.54 3.60 3.29
CA LYS A 40 -22.06 4.88 2.74
C LYS A 40 -20.73 4.76 1.98
N ALA A 41 -20.06 3.61 2.03
CA ALA A 41 -18.80 3.39 1.33
C ALA A 41 -19.04 3.19 -0.17
N LYS A 42 -18.06 3.61 -0.99
CA LYS A 42 -18.04 3.34 -2.42
C LYS A 42 -16.87 2.42 -2.73
N ILE A 43 -17.12 1.34 -3.47
CA ILE A 43 -16.06 0.52 -4.04
C ILE A 43 -15.75 1.08 -5.43
N THR A 44 -14.49 1.43 -5.67
CA THR A 44 -13.98 1.83 -7.00
C THR A 44 -12.82 0.94 -7.39
N ILE A 45 -12.20 1.18 -8.54
CA ILE A 45 -11.15 0.31 -9.07
C ILE A 45 -9.81 1.06 -9.11
N MET A 46 -8.79 0.47 -8.46
CA MET A 46 -7.38 0.83 -8.61
C MET A 46 -6.57 -0.43 -8.89
N GLN A 47 -6.50 -0.80 -10.17
CA GLN A 47 -5.67 -1.87 -10.68
C GLN A 47 -4.60 -1.30 -11.61
N VAL A 48 -3.41 -1.17 -11.06
CA VAL A 48 -2.23 -0.64 -11.76
C VAL A 48 -1.72 -1.64 -12.80
N PRO A 49 -1.25 -1.22 -13.99
CA PRO A 49 -1.30 0.14 -14.54
C PRO A 49 -2.58 0.44 -15.36
N GLY A 50 -3.53 -0.49 -15.43
CA GLY A 50 -4.63 -0.44 -16.41
C GLY A 50 -5.83 0.45 -16.01
N LYS A 51 -6.36 0.29 -14.80
CA LYS A 51 -7.57 0.98 -14.32
C LYS A 51 -7.25 1.73 -13.03
N MET A 52 -6.98 3.03 -13.11
CA MET A 52 -6.47 3.82 -11.96
C MET A 52 -7.28 5.09 -11.65
N ASP A 53 -8.41 5.34 -12.32
CA ASP A 53 -9.32 6.46 -11.99
C ASP A 53 -10.26 6.08 -10.83
N PHE A 54 -9.67 5.77 -9.67
CA PHE A 54 -10.39 5.31 -8.48
C PHE A 54 -11.14 6.42 -7.74
N ALA A 55 -10.81 7.68 -8.01
CA ALA A 55 -11.48 8.87 -7.52
C ALA A 55 -11.36 10.00 -8.55
N ALA A 56 -12.27 10.99 -8.48
CA ALA A 56 -12.18 12.16 -9.33
C ALA A 56 -10.93 12.99 -9.01
N GLU A 57 -10.46 13.78 -9.98
CA GLU A 57 -9.30 14.65 -9.77
C GLU A 57 -9.56 15.65 -8.64
N ASN A 58 -8.56 15.87 -7.77
CA ASN A 58 -8.62 16.79 -6.64
C ASN A 58 -9.89 16.60 -5.78
N SER A 59 -10.30 15.36 -5.53
CA SER A 59 -11.54 15.06 -4.80
C SER A 59 -11.32 14.41 -3.43
N ALA A 60 -10.18 13.73 -3.24
CA ALA A 60 -9.85 13.07 -1.98
C ALA A 60 -9.09 14.03 -1.05
N ASP A 61 -9.57 14.21 0.18
CA ASP A 61 -8.84 14.93 1.22
C ASP A 61 -7.64 14.11 1.72
N MET A 62 -7.74 12.78 1.68
CA MET A 62 -6.69 11.85 2.05
C MET A 62 -6.78 10.56 1.23
N VAL A 63 -5.63 10.03 0.84
CA VAL A 63 -5.46 8.66 0.34
C VAL A 63 -4.49 7.92 1.24
N VAL A 64 -4.77 6.66 1.56
CA VAL A 64 -3.87 5.79 2.32
C VAL A 64 -3.62 4.50 1.57
N SER A 65 -2.37 4.04 1.56
CA SER A 65 -1.98 2.75 0.96
C SER A 65 -1.13 1.95 1.94
N PHE A 66 -1.43 0.67 2.04
CA PHE A 66 -0.76 -0.25 2.96
C PHE A 66 -0.21 -1.44 2.18
N ARG A 67 1.11 -1.59 2.16
CA ARG A 67 1.81 -2.74 1.56
C ARG A 67 1.46 -2.98 0.08
N ASN A 68 1.22 -1.92 -0.69
CA ASN A 68 1.00 -2.06 -2.14
C ASN A 68 2.20 -1.62 -2.98
N ALA A 69 3.07 -0.76 -2.44
CA ALA A 69 4.11 -0.12 -3.22
C ALA A 69 5.16 -1.12 -3.74
N HIS A 70 5.44 -2.20 -3.02
CA HIS A 70 6.33 -3.26 -3.50
C HIS A 70 5.78 -4.00 -4.72
N ASN A 71 4.48 -4.30 -4.75
CA ASN A 71 3.84 -4.91 -5.93
C ASN A 71 3.95 -3.97 -7.13
N TRP A 72 3.67 -2.67 -6.93
CA TRP A 72 3.79 -1.70 -8.01
C TRP A 72 5.24 -1.52 -8.47
N ALA A 73 6.21 -1.58 -7.57
CA ALA A 73 7.64 -1.47 -7.89
C ALA A 73 8.12 -2.71 -8.67
N GLU A 74 7.75 -3.91 -8.23
CA GLU A 74 8.12 -5.17 -8.87
C GLU A 74 7.57 -5.25 -10.31
N GLU A 75 6.35 -4.75 -10.52
CA GLU A 75 5.75 -4.64 -11.86
C GLU A 75 6.24 -3.42 -12.68
N GLY A 76 7.14 -2.58 -12.13
CA GLY A 76 7.66 -1.38 -12.80
C GLY A 76 6.64 -0.25 -12.99
N ASN A 77 5.61 -0.19 -12.13
CA ASN A 77 4.49 0.75 -12.23
C ASN A 77 4.29 1.64 -10.98
N ALA A 78 5.21 1.64 -10.01
CA ALA A 78 5.10 2.45 -8.80
C ALA A 78 4.88 3.95 -9.09
N GLU A 79 5.67 4.54 -9.99
CA GLU A 79 5.52 5.94 -10.39
C GLU A 79 4.13 6.25 -10.98
N LYS A 80 3.59 5.35 -11.80
CA LYS A 80 2.23 5.50 -12.36
C LYS A 80 1.16 5.46 -11.27
N ALA A 81 1.32 4.56 -10.31
CA ALA A 81 0.42 4.47 -9.16
C ALA A 81 0.45 5.76 -8.33
N PHE A 82 1.65 6.28 -8.02
CA PHE A 82 1.80 7.53 -7.27
C PHE A 82 1.27 8.74 -8.03
N ALA A 83 1.46 8.81 -9.36
CA ALA A 83 0.87 9.85 -10.21
C ALA A 83 -0.67 9.81 -10.20
N ALA A 84 -1.27 8.62 -10.26
CA ALA A 84 -2.73 8.46 -10.16
C ALA A 84 -3.26 8.90 -8.78
N ILE A 85 -2.54 8.56 -7.70
CA ILE A 85 -2.85 9.03 -6.34
C ILE A 85 -2.75 10.56 -6.27
N TYR A 86 -1.68 11.15 -6.80
CA TYR A 86 -1.50 12.60 -6.82
C TYR A 86 -2.63 13.33 -7.56
N LYS A 87 -3.11 12.76 -8.68
CA LYS A 87 -4.26 13.28 -9.43
C LYS A 87 -5.53 13.31 -8.55
N ALA A 88 -5.78 12.26 -7.78
CA ALA A 88 -6.97 12.15 -6.94
C ALA A 88 -6.96 13.07 -5.70
N VAL A 89 -5.80 13.28 -5.07
CA VAL A 89 -5.68 14.06 -3.82
C VAL A 89 -5.88 15.56 -4.10
N LYS A 90 -6.61 16.26 -3.23
CA LYS A 90 -6.78 17.73 -3.27
C LYS A 90 -5.47 18.47 -3.00
N PRO A 91 -5.30 19.72 -3.45
CA PRO A 91 -4.28 20.61 -2.88
C PRO A 91 -4.40 20.67 -1.34
N ASN A 92 -3.26 20.62 -0.64
CA ASN A 92 -3.15 20.44 0.82
C ASN A 92 -3.71 19.13 1.37
N GLY A 93 -4.09 18.18 0.51
CA GLY A 93 -4.51 16.84 0.90
C GLY A 93 -3.32 15.92 1.22
N ILE A 94 -3.62 14.80 1.86
CA ILE A 94 -2.62 13.89 2.42
C ILE A 94 -2.53 12.59 1.61
N PHE A 95 -1.31 12.09 1.42
CA PHE A 95 -1.06 10.70 1.06
C PHE A 95 -0.28 10.01 2.19
N GLY A 96 -0.91 9.03 2.83
CA GLY A 96 -0.28 8.17 3.83
C GLY A 96 0.17 6.84 3.21
N LEU A 97 1.39 6.42 3.52
CA LEU A 97 1.95 5.17 2.99
C LEU A 97 2.60 4.37 4.11
N VAL A 98 2.21 3.10 4.21
CA VAL A 98 2.93 2.09 4.99
C VAL A 98 3.46 1.02 4.05
N GLN A 99 4.76 0.72 4.13
CA GLN A 99 5.41 -0.24 3.24
C GLN A 99 6.58 -0.93 3.94
N HIS A 100 6.86 -2.18 3.60
CA HIS A 100 8.01 -2.91 4.12
C HIS A 100 9.34 -2.23 3.75
N ARG A 101 10.23 -2.12 4.72
CA ARG A 101 11.51 -1.38 4.62
C ARG A 101 12.67 -2.36 4.46
N ALA A 102 13.49 -2.15 3.42
CA ALA A 102 14.65 -3.00 3.12
C ALA A 102 15.88 -2.74 4.00
N GLY A 103 15.90 -1.64 4.76
CA GLY A 103 17.05 -1.19 5.54
C GLY A 103 18.21 -0.65 4.68
N ASP A 104 19.17 0.01 5.33
CA ASP A 104 20.24 0.76 4.63
C ASP A 104 21.48 -0.09 4.33
N LYS A 105 21.66 -1.21 5.04
CA LYS A 105 22.85 -2.06 4.95
C LYS A 105 22.54 -3.36 4.20
N ASN A 106 23.14 -3.53 3.03
CA ASN A 106 23.10 -4.74 2.21
C ASN A 106 21.69 -5.33 2.00
N PRO A 107 20.71 -4.57 1.49
CA PRO A 107 19.44 -5.18 1.18
C PRO A 107 19.62 -6.19 0.03
N LEU A 108 19.22 -7.44 0.28
CA LEU A 108 19.34 -8.52 -0.70
C LEU A 108 18.45 -8.28 -1.92
N ASP A 109 17.31 -7.64 -1.72
CA ASP A 109 16.39 -7.23 -2.78
C ASP A 109 15.64 -5.94 -2.40
N THR A 110 15.62 -4.98 -3.33
CA THR A 110 14.84 -3.74 -3.21
C THR A 110 13.99 -3.46 -4.45
N THR A 111 13.81 -4.47 -5.30
CA THR A 111 12.96 -4.41 -6.50
C THR A 111 11.47 -4.49 -6.14
N GLY A 112 11.16 -4.95 -4.92
CA GLY A 112 9.81 -5.24 -4.46
C GLY A 112 9.45 -6.73 -4.53
N LYS A 113 10.26 -7.57 -5.19
CA LYS A 113 10.01 -9.01 -5.34
C LYS A 113 9.96 -9.76 -4.00
N GLN A 114 10.79 -9.41 -3.03
CA GLN A 114 10.71 -9.92 -1.65
C GLN A 114 9.81 -9.09 -0.72
N GLY A 115 9.09 -8.11 -1.28
CA GLY A 115 8.21 -7.20 -0.55
C GLY A 115 8.90 -5.97 0.04
N TYR A 116 10.23 -5.97 0.17
CA TYR A 116 11.00 -4.85 0.74
C TYR A 116 11.34 -3.77 -0.29
N LEU A 117 11.26 -2.50 0.12
CA LEU A 117 11.72 -1.34 -0.64
C LEU A 117 12.61 -0.44 0.21
N LYS A 118 13.53 0.30 -0.42
CA LYS A 118 14.27 1.38 0.28
C LYS A 118 13.35 2.56 0.53
N THR A 119 13.39 3.11 1.74
CA THR A 119 12.59 4.28 2.12
C THR A 119 12.90 5.48 1.21
N GLU A 120 14.18 5.72 0.93
CA GLU A 120 14.63 6.82 0.07
C GLU A 120 14.10 6.71 -1.36
N ASP A 121 14.06 5.51 -1.93
CA ASP A 121 13.53 5.29 -3.29
C ASP A 121 12.01 5.55 -3.33
N VAL A 122 11.28 5.11 -2.30
CA VAL A 122 9.85 5.36 -2.17
C VAL A 122 9.57 6.85 -2.03
N ILE A 123 10.29 7.55 -1.14
CA ILE A 123 10.17 9.01 -0.98
C ILE A 123 10.43 9.70 -2.31
N ARG A 124 11.54 9.36 -2.99
CA ARG A 124 11.90 9.96 -4.29
C ARG A 124 10.78 9.77 -5.32
N MET A 125 10.25 8.56 -5.49
CA MET A 125 9.18 8.30 -6.46
C MET A 125 7.88 9.05 -6.13
N VAL A 126 7.54 9.17 -4.84
CA VAL A 126 6.34 9.90 -4.40
C VAL A 126 6.52 11.42 -4.60
N GLU A 127 7.71 11.95 -4.32
CA GLU A 127 8.03 13.36 -4.57
C GLU A 127 8.10 13.70 -6.06
N GLN A 128 8.57 12.78 -6.91
CA GLN A 128 8.53 12.92 -8.36
C GLN A 128 7.09 13.02 -8.90
N ALA A 129 6.12 12.37 -8.24
CA ALA A 129 4.70 12.55 -8.56
C ALA A 129 4.14 13.93 -8.17
N GLY A 130 4.89 14.71 -7.39
CA GLY A 130 4.56 16.09 -7.00
C GLY A 130 4.20 16.26 -5.52
N PHE A 131 4.18 15.19 -4.73
CA PHE A 131 4.01 15.28 -3.28
C PHE A 131 5.27 15.84 -2.60
N LYS A 132 5.13 16.20 -1.32
CA LYS A 132 6.25 16.50 -0.42
C LYS A 132 6.15 15.66 0.84
N LEU A 133 7.28 15.12 1.29
CA LEU A 133 7.33 14.43 2.58
C LEU A 133 7.03 15.45 3.69
N GLU A 134 6.06 15.13 4.52
CA GLU A 134 5.63 16.00 5.63
C GLU A 134 6.05 15.43 6.98
N ALA A 135 5.95 14.10 7.16
CA ALA A 135 6.34 13.43 8.39
C ALA A 135 6.65 11.95 8.18
N GLU A 136 7.43 11.41 9.11
CA GLU A 136 7.76 9.98 9.22
C GLU A 136 7.44 9.49 10.64
N SER A 137 7.18 8.20 10.77
CA SER A 137 6.93 7.55 12.06
C SER A 137 7.53 6.16 12.13
N GLU A 138 8.16 5.85 13.25
CA GLU A 138 8.70 4.51 13.56
C GLU A 138 7.66 3.60 14.24
N ILE A 139 6.37 3.94 14.21
CA ILE A 139 5.31 3.15 14.85
C ILE A 139 5.23 1.70 14.35
N ASN A 140 5.66 1.45 13.11
CA ASN A 140 5.73 0.11 12.52
C ASN A 140 7.16 -0.41 12.37
N ALA A 141 8.13 0.19 13.05
CA ALA A 141 9.50 -0.27 13.06
C ALA A 141 9.61 -1.63 13.77
N ASN A 142 10.36 -2.55 13.17
CA ASN A 142 10.73 -3.80 13.82
C ASN A 142 12.23 -4.08 13.65
N ASN A 143 12.99 -3.89 14.73
CA ASN A 143 14.42 -4.14 14.74
C ASN A 143 14.79 -5.64 14.72
N LYS A 144 13.83 -6.55 14.95
CA LYS A 144 14.05 -8.00 14.87
C LYS A 144 13.96 -8.55 13.45
N ASP A 145 13.34 -7.81 12.54
CA ASP A 145 13.25 -8.18 11.14
C ASP A 145 14.61 -7.93 10.48
N ILE A 146 15.30 -9.03 10.17
CA ILE A 146 16.64 -9.01 9.55
C ILE A 146 16.59 -9.01 8.03
N LYS A 147 15.40 -9.16 7.42
CA LYS A 147 15.14 -9.05 5.96
C LYS A 147 15.92 -10.04 5.09
N ASP A 148 16.41 -11.12 5.70
CA ASP A 148 17.16 -12.19 5.04
C ASP A 148 16.35 -13.49 5.09
N TYR A 149 15.36 -13.57 4.19
CA TYR A 149 14.45 -14.70 4.07
C TYR A 149 14.20 -15.02 2.60
N GLU A 150 14.20 -16.31 2.26
CA GLU A 150 13.97 -16.80 0.89
C GLU A 150 12.63 -16.33 0.32
N GLU A 151 11.57 -16.40 1.12
CA GLU A 151 10.21 -15.96 0.76
C GLU A 151 9.92 -14.50 1.14
N GLY A 152 10.96 -13.70 1.40
CA GLY A 152 10.84 -12.28 1.74
C GLY A 152 9.93 -12.03 2.95
N VAL A 153 9.17 -10.93 2.90
CA VAL A 153 8.25 -10.49 3.96
C VAL A 153 7.18 -11.53 4.30
N TRP A 154 6.81 -12.40 3.36
CA TRP A 154 5.73 -13.38 3.55
C TRP A 154 6.15 -14.57 4.41
N THR A 155 7.45 -14.70 4.68
CA THR A 155 7.99 -15.61 5.71
C THR A 155 7.46 -15.23 7.11
N LEU A 156 7.26 -13.93 7.35
CA LEU A 156 6.82 -13.38 8.62
C LEU A 156 5.28 -13.35 8.74
N PRO A 157 4.73 -13.20 9.96
CA PRO A 157 3.30 -13.01 10.13
C PRO A 157 2.77 -11.78 9.35
N PRO A 158 1.49 -11.83 8.92
CA PRO A 158 0.52 -12.89 9.19
C PRO A 158 0.55 -14.03 8.16
N THR A 159 1.42 -13.99 7.14
CA THR A 159 1.34 -14.90 6.00
C THR A 159 1.95 -16.27 6.26
N PHE A 160 3.17 -16.33 6.83
CA PHE A 160 3.90 -17.58 7.07
C PHE A 160 3.93 -18.53 5.86
N THR A 161 4.46 -18.09 4.71
CA THR A 161 4.55 -18.90 3.48
C THR A 161 5.24 -20.26 3.71
N LEU A 162 6.17 -20.34 4.67
CA LEU A 162 6.88 -21.57 5.02
C LEU A 162 6.12 -22.49 5.99
N GLU A 163 4.87 -22.16 6.32
CA GLU A 163 3.99 -22.91 7.21
C GLU A 163 4.66 -23.21 8.57
N ASP A 164 4.89 -24.48 8.90
CA ASP A 164 5.42 -24.91 10.20
C ASP A 164 6.96 -24.89 10.27
N LYS A 165 7.65 -24.72 9.14
CA LYS A 165 9.11 -24.67 9.11
C LYS A 165 9.61 -23.44 9.89
N ASP A 166 10.37 -23.69 10.96
CA ASP A 166 10.91 -22.66 11.86
C ASP A 166 9.87 -21.65 12.36
N ARG A 167 8.59 -22.04 12.47
CA ARG A 167 7.50 -21.11 12.78
C ARG A 167 7.72 -20.28 14.03
N SER A 168 8.15 -20.90 15.13
CA SER A 168 8.43 -20.20 16.39
C SER A 168 9.54 -19.15 16.26
N LYS A 169 10.51 -19.34 15.35
CA LYS A 169 11.54 -18.35 15.04
C LYS A 169 10.92 -17.12 14.38
N TYR A 170 10.05 -17.31 13.39
CA TYR A 170 9.39 -16.21 12.68
C TYR A 170 8.33 -15.50 13.54
N GLU A 171 7.63 -16.22 14.41
CA GLU A 171 6.73 -15.64 15.41
C GLU A 171 7.50 -14.76 16.41
N ALA A 172 8.69 -15.17 16.85
CA ALA A 172 9.51 -14.37 17.77
C ALA A 172 10.03 -13.07 17.14
N ILE A 173 10.18 -13.03 15.81
CA ILE A 173 10.51 -11.82 15.03
C ILE A 173 9.29 -10.90 14.96
N GLY A 174 8.11 -11.43 14.67
CA GLY A 174 6.88 -10.66 14.47
C GLY A 174 6.72 -10.13 13.04
N GLU A 175 5.80 -9.19 12.83
CA GLU A 175 5.58 -8.60 11.50
C GLU A 175 6.83 -7.87 10.99
N SER A 176 7.03 -7.86 9.68
CA SER A 176 8.11 -7.12 9.00
C SER A 176 8.26 -5.66 9.47
N ASP A 177 9.48 -5.16 9.39
CA ASP A 177 9.81 -3.75 9.54
C ASP A 177 9.17 -2.91 8.43
N ARG A 178 8.53 -1.80 8.79
CA ARG A 178 7.81 -0.96 7.82
C ARG A 178 8.08 0.52 8.04
N MET A 179 8.28 1.23 6.93
CA MET A 179 8.23 2.68 6.90
C MET A 179 6.77 3.13 7.04
N THR A 180 6.55 4.21 7.78
CA THR A 180 5.26 4.91 7.88
C THR A 180 5.47 6.37 7.51
N LEU A 181 4.98 6.75 6.34
CA LEU A 181 5.26 8.03 5.72
C LEU A 181 3.96 8.82 5.52
N LYS A 182 4.03 10.12 5.79
CA LYS A 182 2.98 11.09 5.49
C LYS A 182 3.50 12.08 4.48
N PHE A 183 2.80 12.20 3.37
CA PHE A 183 3.07 13.17 2.32
C PHE A 183 1.91 14.17 2.20
N VAL A 184 2.23 15.38 1.78
CA VAL A 184 1.25 16.44 1.47
C VAL A 184 1.35 16.82 0.00
N LYS A 185 0.19 17.00 -0.65
CA LYS A 185 0.13 17.63 -1.97
C LYS A 185 0.23 19.14 -1.78
N PRO A 186 1.26 19.82 -2.33
CA PRO A 186 1.39 21.26 -2.15
C PRO A 186 0.15 22.03 -2.63
N ALA A 187 -0.09 23.20 -2.03
CA ALA A 187 -1.04 24.16 -2.57
C ALA A 187 -0.64 24.52 -4.01
N LYS A 188 -1.63 24.72 -4.89
CA LYS A 188 -1.34 25.40 -6.17
C LYS A 188 -0.90 26.83 -5.84
N PRO A 189 0.15 27.36 -6.48
CA PRO A 189 0.53 28.77 -6.34
C PRO A 189 -0.59 29.71 -6.78
#